data_AF-A0ABC8RRT1-F1
#
_entry.id   AF-A0ABC8RRT1-F1
#
_cell.length_a   1.000
_cell.length_b   1.000
_cell.length_c   1.000
_cell.angle_alpha   90.00
_cell.angle_beta   90.00
_cell.angle_gamma   90.00
#
_symmetry.space_group_name_H-M   'P 1'
#
loop_
_entity.id
_entity.type
_entity.pdbx_description
1 polymer ?
#
loop_
_entity_poly.entity_id
_entity_poly.type
_entity_poly.pdbx_seq_one_letter_code
_entity_poly.pdbx_strand_id
1 'polypeptide(L)'
;MSVLRISKQPWGQFGSIKQSEHYAGPAPTNSVKFNYDGTFIKSKEEAAIGVILRDSNGNLLEGKALKIPATSSRCTEAAAVREALLMVMSMQLENVIIQGDNPVAITLKCQQE
;
A
#
# COMPACT_ATOMS: atom_id res chain seq x y z
N MET A 1 3.06 12.17 0.52
CA MET A 1 2.60 11.10 -0.37
C MET A 1 3.79 10.28 -0.84
N SER A 2 3.79 8.97 -0.60
CA SER A 2 4.82 8.06 -1.12
C SER A 2 4.23 7.03 -2.08
N VAL A 3 5.05 6.63 -3.05
CA VAL A 3 4.69 5.66 -4.09
C VAL A 3 5.67 4.50 -4.07
N LEU A 4 5.14 3.28 -4.05
CA LEU A 4 5.87 2.04 -4.26
C LEU A 4 5.47 1.45 -5.61
N ARG A 5 6.43 1.28 -6.51
CA ARG A 5 6.22 0.58 -7.78
C ARG A 5 6.78 -0.83 -7.69
N ILE A 6 5.98 -1.82 -8.06
CA ILE A 6 6.38 -3.22 -8.19
C ILE A 6 6.27 -3.60 -9.66
N SER A 7 7.37 -4.09 -10.22
CA SER A 7 7.41 -4.77 -11.51
C SER A 7 8.11 -6.12 -11.34
N LYS A 8 7.61 -7.18 -12.00
CA LYS A 8 8.36 -8.44 -12.10
C LYS A 8 9.56 -8.25 -13.05
N GLN A 9 10.68 -8.87 -12.69
CA GLN A 9 11.77 -9.18 -13.61
C GLN A 9 11.78 -10.70 -13.86
N PRO A 10 12.44 -11.21 -14.92
CA PRO A 10 12.50 -12.65 -15.16
C PRO A 10 13.19 -13.37 -13.98
N TRP A 11 12.54 -14.44 -13.49
CA TRP A 11 12.98 -15.40 -12.47
C TRP A 11 13.44 -14.84 -11.10
N GLY A 12 12.63 -15.10 -10.06
CA GLY A 12 13.08 -15.17 -8.67
C GLY A 12 13.49 -13.88 -7.96
N GLN A 13 13.50 -12.73 -8.64
CA GLN A 13 13.82 -11.43 -8.04
C GLN A 13 12.59 -10.50 -7.99
N PHE A 14 12.25 -10.05 -6.79
CA PHE A 14 11.38 -8.88 -6.62
C PHE A 14 12.10 -7.67 -7.21
N GLY A 15 11.46 -6.95 -8.13
CA GLY A 15 12.03 -5.73 -8.72
C GLY A 15 12.39 -4.68 -7.66
N SER A 16 13.31 -3.79 -8.01
CA SER A 16 13.78 -2.73 -7.12
C SER A 16 12.63 -1.85 -6.62
N ILE A 17 12.45 -1.77 -5.30
CA ILE A 17 11.55 -0.81 -4.66
C ILE A 17 12.11 0.59 -4.93
N LYS A 18 11.50 1.32 -5.87
CA LYS A 18 11.81 2.73 -6.09
C LYS A 18 10.76 3.58 -5.40
N GLN A 19 11.17 4.29 -4.35
CA GLN A 19 10.39 5.39 -3.80
C GLN A 19 10.48 6.56 -4.78
N SER A 20 9.34 7.06 -5.25
CA SER A 20 9.27 8.31 -6.00
C SER A 20 8.36 9.28 -5.26
N GLU A 21 8.80 10.52 -5.10
CA GLU A 21 7.92 11.59 -4.67
C GLU A 21 7.03 12.00 -5.85
N HIS A 22 5.72 11.99 -5.59
CA HIS A 22 4.64 12.45 -6.47
C HIS A 22 4.27 11.55 -7.66
N TYR A 23 3.14 10.85 -7.51
CA TYR A 23 2.33 10.37 -8.62
C TYR A 23 0.85 10.70 -8.37
N ALA A 24 0.40 11.87 -8.84
CA ALA A 24 -0.96 12.38 -8.62
C ALA A 24 -1.97 11.97 -9.71
N GLY A 25 -1.52 11.30 -10.79
CA GLY A 25 -2.37 10.88 -11.90
C GLY A 25 -2.91 9.44 -11.76
N PRO A 26 -3.90 9.04 -12.57
CA PRO A 26 -4.32 7.64 -12.70
C PRO A 26 -3.15 6.72 -13.02
N ALA A 27 -3.26 5.41 -12.73
CA ALA A 27 -2.19 4.46 -13.02
C ALA A 27 -1.81 4.53 -14.52
N PRO A 28 -0.51 4.36 -14.89
CA PRO A 28 -0.13 4.23 -16.30
C PRO A 28 -0.92 3.11 -16.97
N THR A 29 -1.09 3.19 -18.29
CA THR A 29 -1.69 2.11 -19.09
C THR A 29 -1.00 0.77 -18.78
N ASN A 30 -1.80 -0.30 -18.65
CA ASN A 30 -1.35 -1.64 -18.23
C ASN A 30 -0.80 -1.74 -16.79
N SER A 31 -1.14 -0.78 -15.92
CA SER A 31 -0.84 -0.83 -14.49
C SER A 31 -2.10 -0.66 -13.66
N VAL A 32 -2.04 -1.11 -12.42
CA VAL A 32 -3.10 -0.88 -11.41
C VAL A 32 -2.53 -0.12 -10.23
N LYS A 33 -3.38 0.65 -9.54
CA LYS A 33 -2.98 1.45 -8.38
C LYS A 33 -3.74 1.03 -7.13
N PHE A 34 -3.01 0.73 -6.07
CA PHE A 34 -3.53 0.72 -4.71
C PHE A 34 -3.42 2.11 -4.09
N ASN A 35 -4.52 2.59 -3.53
CA ASN A 35 -4.50 3.65 -2.53
C ASN A 35 -4.72 3.03 -1.15
N TYR A 36 -3.95 3.43 -0.16
CA TYR A 36 -4.14 3.01 1.22
C TYR A 36 -4.19 4.20 2.16
N ASP A 37 -4.88 4.00 3.28
CA ASP A 37 -4.96 4.94 4.40
C ASP A 37 -5.20 4.17 5.70
N GLY A 38 -4.87 4.80 6.82
CA GLY A 38 -4.91 4.20 8.14
C GLY A 38 -5.24 5.22 9.24
N THR A 39 -6.16 4.86 10.13
CA THR A 39 -6.47 5.66 11.32
C THR A 39 -6.23 4.86 12.59
N PHE A 40 -5.66 5.51 13.61
CA PHE A 40 -5.24 4.89 14.86
C PHE A 40 -5.85 5.61 16.07
N ILE A 41 -6.38 4.82 17.02
CA ILE A 41 -6.95 5.30 18.28
C ILE A 41 -6.06 4.83 19.43
N LYS A 42 -5.18 5.73 19.90
CA LYS A 42 -4.20 5.45 20.97
C LYS A 42 -4.82 4.90 22.26
N SER A 43 -5.96 5.44 22.69
CA SER A 43 -6.62 5.02 23.94
C SER A 43 -7.16 3.59 23.92
N LYS A 44 -7.29 2.99 22.73
CA LYS A 44 -7.82 1.64 22.53
C LYS A 44 -6.79 0.66 21.97
N GLU A 45 -5.62 1.14 21.55
CA GLU A 45 -4.65 0.35 20.77
C GLU A 45 -5.29 -0.31 19.54
N GLU A 46 -6.27 0.39 18.95
CA GLU A 46 -7.03 -0.07 17.80
C GLU A 46 -6.77 0.83 16.61
N ALA A 47 -6.80 0.24 15.42
CA ALA A 47 -6.74 0.96 14.17
C ALA A 47 -7.77 0.45 13.16
N ALA A 48 -8.09 1.28 12.19
CA ALA A 48 -8.77 0.88 10.98
C ALA A 48 -7.88 1.21 9.78
N ILE A 49 -7.76 0.27 8.85
CA ILE A 49 -7.04 0.43 7.59
C ILE A 49 -8.00 0.30 6.43
N GLY A 50 -7.76 1.08 5.38
CA GLY A 50 -8.46 1.02 4.11
C GLY A 50 -7.47 0.85 2.97
N VAL A 51 -7.78 -0.07 2.05
CA VAL A 51 -6.99 -0.30 0.84
C VAL A 51 -7.94 -0.45 -0.33
N ILE A 52 -7.72 0.30 -1.41
CA ILE A 52 -8.52 0.23 -2.63
C ILE A 52 -7.63 0.04 -3.85
N LEU A 53 -8.05 -0.83 -4.77
CA LEU A 53 -7.41 -1.10 -6.04
C LEU A 53 -8.17 -0.40 -7.17
N ARG A 54 -7.44 0.31 -8.03
CA ARG A 54 -7.98 1.03 -9.18
C ARG A 54 -7.28 0.66 -10.48
N ASP A 55 -8.04 0.68 -11.58
CA ASP A 55 -7.48 0.58 -12.93
C ASP A 55 -6.85 1.91 -13.40
N SER A 56 -6.31 1.93 -14.62
CA SER A 56 -5.73 3.12 -15.25
C SER A 56 -6.75 4.21 -15.61
N ASN A 57 -8.04 3.93 -15.53
CA ASN A 57 -9.11 4.93 -15.70
C ASN A 57 -9.58 5.49 -14.35
N GLY A 58 -9.05 4.97 -13.23
CA GLY A 58 -9.46 5.34 -11.87
C GLY A 58 -10.68 4.58 -11.36
N ASN A 59 -11.21 3.60 -12.11
CA ASN A 59 -12.33 2.78 -11.68
C ASN A 59 -11.89 1.87 -10.53
N LEU A 60 -12.77 1.71 -9.53
CA LEU A 60 -12.56 0.78 -8.44
C LEU A 60 -12.67 -0.65 -8.96
N LEU A 61 -11.63 -1.45 -8.76
CA LEU A 61 -11.62 -2.89 -9.07
C LEU A 61 -11.93 -3.72 -7.82
N GLU A 62 -11.31 -3.37 -6.70
CA GLU A 62 -11.46 -4.09 -5.43
C GLU A 62 -11.09 -3.19 -4.24
N GLY A 63 -11.47 -3.57 -3.02
CA GLY A 63 -11.00 -2.90 -1.82
C GLY A 63 -11.25 -3.71 -0.55
N LYS A 64 -10.51 -3.38 0.50
CA LYS A 64 -10.70 -3.91 1.86
C LYS A 64 -10.70 -2.79 2.88
N ALA A 65 -11.52 -2.97 3.91
CA ALA A 65 -11.49 -2.19 5.13
C ALA A 65 -11.39 -3.16 6.30
N LEU A 66 -10.38 -2.98 7.15
CA LEU A 66 -10.08 -3.89 8.25
C LEU A 66 -9.91 -3.11 9.55
N LYS A 67 -10.47 -3.64 10.63
CA LYS A 67 -10.12 -3.22 12.00
C LYS A 67 -9.01 -4.12 12.51
N ILE A 68 -7.92 -3.53 12.99
CA ILE A 68 -6.72 -4.25 13.45
C ILE A 68 -6.28 -3.72 14.82
N PRO A 69 -5.60 -4.54 15.64
CA PRO A 69 -4.80 -4.00 16.73
C PRO A 69 -3.60 -3.24 16.15
N ALA A 70 -3.24 -2.11 16.76
CA ALA A 70 -2.06 -1.35 16.39
C ALA A 70 -1.51 -0.58 17.60
N THR A 71 -0.20 -0.36 17.62
CA THR A 71 0.47 0.38 18.70
C THR A 71 0.78 1.83 18.32
N SER A 72 0.69 2.16 17.03
CA SER A 72 0.94 3.52 16.53
C SER A 72 0.31 3.76 15.15
N SER A 73 0.17 5.04 14.78
CA SER A 73 -0.21 5.44 13.42
C SER A 73 0.77 4.88 12.38
N ARG A 74 2.08 4.85 12.66
CA ARG A 74 3.07 4.27 11.74
C ARG A 74 2.87 2.77 11.51
N CYS A 75 2.57 2.01 12.57
CA CYS A 75 2.24 0.58 12.44
C CYS A 75 0.95 0.37 11.64
N THR A 76 -0.01 1.28 11.81
CA THR A 76 -1.28 1.25 11.07
C THR A 76 -1.05 1.42 9.57
N GLU A 77 -0.27 2.42 9.16
CA GLU A 77 0.07 2.62 7.75
C GLU A 77 0.86 1.44 7.17
N ALA A 78 1.83 0.90 7.92
CA ALA A 78 2.58 -0.27 7.50
C ALA A 78 1.67 -1.50 7.32
N ALA A 79 0.65 -1.65 8.17
CA ALA A 79 -0.34 -2.72 8.03
C ALA A 79 -1.22 -2.52 6.77
N ALA A 80 -1.57 -1.29 6.43
CA ALA A 80 -2.30 -0.97 5.20
C ALA A 80 -1.46 -1.29 3.94
N VAL A 81 -0.17 -0.94 3.94
CA VAL A 81 0.77 -1.33 2.86
C VAL A 81 0.92 -2.85 2.77
N ARG A 82 1.06 -3.53 3.92
CA ARG A 82 1.12 -5.00 3.96
C ARG A 82 -0.13 -5.64 3.35
N GLU A 83 -1.30 -5.11 3.67
CA GLU A 83 -2.56 -5.62 3.12
C GLU A 83 -2.63 -5.41 1.60
N ALA A 84 -2.19 -4.26 1.09
CA ALA A 84 -2.07 -4.05 -0.36
C ALA A 84 -1.11 -5.07 -1.01
N LEU A 85 0.05 -5.37 -0.40
CA LEU A 85 0.99 -6.38 -0.89
C LEU A 85 0.40 -7.80 -0.90
N LEU A 86 -0.37 -8.16 0.12
CA LEU A 86 -1.07 -9.45 0.15
C LEU A 86 -2.10 -9.55 -0.99
N MET A 87 -2.83 -8.46 -1.28
CA MET A 87 -3.72 -8.41 -2.43
C MET A 87 -2.96 -8.60 -3.74
N VAL A 88 -1.84 -7.90 -3.93
CA VAL A 88 -0.96 -8.08 -5.10
C VAL A 88 -0.57 -9.53 -5.32
N MET A 89 -0.15 -10.22 -4.25
CA MET A 89 0.22 -11.64 -4.32
C MET A 89 -0.98 -12.53 -4.65
N SER A 90 -2.11 -12.32 -3.97
CA SER A 90 -3.33 -13.15 -4.14
C SER A 90 -3.93 -13.03 -5.55
N MET A 91 -3.85 -11.84 -6.15
CA MET A 91 -4.39 -11.53 -7.46
C MET A 91 -3.35 -11.68 -8.59
N GLN A 92 -2.12 -12.06 -8.25
CA GLN A 92 -0.99 -12.24 -9.17
C GLN A 92 -0.71 -10.99 -10.05
N LEU A 93 -0.83 -9.80 -9.47
CA LEU A 93 -0.65 -8.53 -10.17
C LEU A 93 0.84 -8.22 -10.42
N GLU A 94 1.18 -7.70 -11.60
CA GLU A 94 2.58 -7.54 -12.02
C GLU A 94 3.05 -6.08 -12.17
N ASN A 95 2.14 -5.16 -12.50
CA ASN A 95 2.45 -3.73 -12.69
C ASN A 95 1.65 -2.89 -11.71
N VAL A 96 2.19 -2.73 -10.50
CA VAL A 96 1.43 -2.19 -9.37
C VAL A 96 2.08 -0.92 -8.84
N ILE A 97 1.24 0.08 -8.55
CA ILE A 97 1.58 1.29 -7.83
C ILE A 97 0.85 1.25 -6.48
N ILE A 98 1.55 1.32 -5.35
CA ILE A 98 0.94 1.43 -4.02
C ILE A 98 1.22 2.83 -3.48
N GLN A 99 0.17 3.59 -3.17
CA GLN A 99 0.25 5.00 -2.84
C GLN A 99 -0.52 5.32 -1.56
N GLY A 100 0.13 6.02 -0.63
CA GLY A 100 -0.47 6.57 0.59
C GLY A 100 -0.01 8.01 0.82
N ASP A 101 -0.69 8.70 1.73
CA ASP A 101 -0.38 10.07 2.12
C ASP A 101 0.90 10.14 2.97
N ASN A 102 1.17 9.12 3.79
CA ASN A 102 2.28 9.07 4.72
C ASN A 102 3.56 8.49 4.10
N PRO A 103 4.62 9.30 3.93
CA PRO A 103 5.84 8.82 3.29
C PRO A 103 6.64 7.81 4.12
N VAL A 104 6.42 7.79 5.44
CA VAL A 104 7.17 6.96 6.40
C VAL A 104 6.79 5.49 6.30
N ALA A 105 5.56 5.18 5.89
CA ALA A 105 5.04 3.81 5.79
C ALA A 105 5.81 2.93 4.79
N ILE A 106 6.44 3.54 3.78
CA ILE A 106 7.24 2.82 2.78
C ILE A 106 8.63 2.45 3.33
N THR A 107 9.11 3.16 4.35
CA THR A 107 10.31 2.77 5.10
C THR A 107 9.90 1.77 6.16
N LEU A 108 9.86 0.49 5.80
CA LEU A 108 9.58 -0.63 6.72
C LEU A 108 10.65 -0.72 7.83
N LYS A 109 10.51 0.11 8.85
CA LYS A 109 11.14 -0.06 10.16
C LYS A 109 10.05 0.07 11.20
N CYS A 110 9.36 -1.04 11.45
CA CYS A 110 8.61 -1.21 12.68
C CYS A 110 9.64 -1.58 13.75
N GLN A 111 10.13 -0.60 14.51
CA GLN A 111 10.82 -0.91 15.76
C GLN A 111 9.73 -1.27 16.77
N GLN A 112 9.76 -2.51 17.25
CA GLN A 112 9.15 -2.85 18.53
C GLN A 112 9.94 -2.07 19.59
N GLU A 113 9.27 -1.15 20.27
CA GLU A 113 9.76 -0.63 21.56
C GLU A 113 9.57 -1.70 22.63
#